data_AF-A0A183PMV6-F1
#
_entry.id   AF-A0A183PMV6-F1
#
_cell.length_a   1.000
_cell.length_b   1.000
_cell.length_c   1.000
_cell.angle_alpha   90.00
_cell.angle_beta   90.00
_cell.angle_gamma   90.00
#
_symmetry.space_group_name_H-M   'P 1'
#
loop_
_entity.id
_entity.type
_entity.pdbx_description
1 polymer ?
#
loop_
_entity_poly.entity_id
_entity_poly.type
_entity_poly.pdbx_seq_one_letter_code
_entity_poly.pdbx_strand_id
1 'polypeptide(L)'
;MPITNIQRRLGRWAEFFEGQFNWPAAPASSVRLSCPPWPVTTDPPNKAEVRKELQLLKRYKSPGPDDLPPALFKDAGDFLTKELTTLFTK
;
A
#
# COMPACT_ATOMS: atom_id res chain seq x y z
N MET A 1 22.77 -6.49 23.66
CA MET A 1 22.10 -5.98 24.87
C MET A 1 21.05 -4.94 24.48
N PRO A 2 19.81 -5.02 25.00
CA PRO A 2 18.79 -4.00 24.72
C PRO A 2 19.21 -2.63 25.25
N ILE A 3 18.94 -1.58 24.47
CA ILE A 3 19.15 -0.19 24.91
C ILE A 3 17.93 0.21 25.73
N THR A 4 18.05 0.22 27.06
CA THR A 4 16.95 0.58 27.97
C THR A 4 16.79 2.10 28.14
N ASN A 5 17.87 2.87 27.91
CA ASN A 5 17.86 4.32 28.03
C ASN A 5 17.24 4.98 26.78
N ILE A 6 16.22 5.82 26.98
CA ILE A 6 15.48 6.48 25.90
C ILE A 6 16.35 7.43 25.07
N GLN A 7 17.23 8.21 25.70
CA GLN A 7 18.12 9.14 25.00
C GLN A 7 19.08 8.40 24.07
N ARG A 8 19.63 7.28 24.56
CA ARG A 8 20.51 6.43 23.73
C ARG A 8 19.75 5.76 22.59
N ARG A 9 18.47 5.39 22.76
CA ARG A 9 17.64 4.91 21.65
C ARG A 9 17.45 6.01 20.62
N LEU A 10 17.04 7.21 21.05
CA LEU A 10 16.80 8.34 20.15
C LEU A 10 18.05 8.72 19.35
N GLY A 11 19.23 8.74 19.98
CA GLY A 11 20.49 8.95 19.26
C GLY A 11 20.75 7.92 18.16
N ARG A 12 20.53 6.63 18.45
CA ARG A 12 20.68 5.56 17.44
C ARG A 12 19.66 5.63 16.32
N TRP A 13 18.45 6.08 16.62
CA TRP A 13 17.43 6.37 15.60
C TRP A 13 17.85 7.53 14.71
N ALA A 14 18.38 8.61 15.28
CA ALA A 14 18.88 9.76 14.52
C ALA A 14 20.03 9.34 13.58
N GLU A 15 21.03 8.62 14.08
CA GLU A 15 22.13 8.07 13.26
C GLU A 15 21.62 7.22 12.08
N PHE A 16 20.64 6.35 12.34
CA PHE A 16 20.06 5.48 11.31
C PHE A 16 19.35 6.28 10.21
N PHE A 17 18.54 7.26 10.59
CA PHE A 17 17.80 8.09 9.64
C PHE A 17 18.71 9.06 8.89
N GLU A 18 19.77 9.55 9.54
CA GLU A 18 20.76 10.40 8.90
C GLU A 18 21.44 9.65 7.73
N GLY A 19 21.85 8.40 7.95
CA GLY A 19 22.42 7.57 6.88
C GLY A 19 21.41 7.13 5.80
N GLN A 20 20.12 7.03 6.12
CA GLN A 20 19.09 6.63 5.16
C GLN A 20 18.53 7.75 4.31
N PHE A 21 18.61 9.01 4.76
CA PHE A 21 17.96 10.11 4.06
C PHE A 21 18.91 11.21 3.58
N ASN A 22 20.16 11.26 4.04
CA ASN A 22 21.17 12.18 3.53
C ASN A 22 21.99 11.57 2.39
N TRP A 23 21.31 11.03 1.37
CA TRP A 23 21.99 10.63 0.15
C TRP A 23 22.46 11.88 -0.62
N PRO A 24 23.67 11.86 -1.21
CA PRO A 24 24.11 12.95 -2.08
C PRO A 24 23.12 13.15 -3.23
N ALA A 25 23.01 14.38 -3.72
CA ALA A 25 22.19 14.68 -4.89
C ALA A 25 22.53 13.72 -6.02
N ALA A 26 21.50 13.11 -6.62
CA ALA A 26 21.70 12.21 -7.75
C ALA A 26 22.49 12.93 -8.85
N PRO A 27 23.48 12.29 -9.48
CA PRO A 27 24.18 12.86 -10.62
C PRO A 27 23.18 13.36 -11.67
N ALA A 28 23.48 14.49 -12.33
CA ALA A 28 22.61 15.09 -13.35
C ALA A 28 22.25 14.12 -14.49
N SER A 29 23.05 13.07 -14.68
CA SER A 29 22.71 11.89 -15.46
C SER A 29 21.81 10.94 -14.67
N SER A 30 20.61 11.39 -14.28
CA SER A 30 19.55 10.44 -13.94
C SER A 30 19.14 9.78 -15.25
N VAL A 31 19.78 8.65 -15.57
CA VAL A 31 19.26 7.74 -16.57
C VAL A 31 17.86 7.42 -16.07
N ARG A 32 16.82 7.84 -16.81
CA ARG A 32 15.46 7.39 -16.54
C ARG A 32 15.54 5.88 -16.66
N LEU A 33 15.59 5.20 -15.51
CA LEU A 33 15.42 3.77 -15.47
C LEU A 33 14.06 3.54 -16.12
N SER A 34 14.07 2.99 -17.33
CA SER A 34 12.86 2.51 -17.97
C SER A 34 12.29 1.50 -16.99
N CYS A 35 11.31 1.92 -16.20
CA CYS A 35 10.62 1.03 -15.30
C CYS A 35 10.04 -0.05 -16.21
N PRO A 36 10.47 -1.33 -16.08
CA PRO A 36 9.86 -2.37 -16.88
C PRO A 36 8.36 -2.30 -16.63
N PRO A 37 7.52 -2.46 -17.67
CA PRO A 37 6.08 -2.48 -17.48
C PRO A 37 5.78 -3.47 -16.36
N TRP A 38 5.10 -2.99 -15.33
CA TRP A 38 4.73 -3.83 -14.19
C TRP A 38 4.04 -5.08 -14.72
N PRO A 39 4.31 -6.27 -14.17
CA PRO A 39 3.68 -7.52 -14.59
C PRO A 39 2.21 -7.60 -14.09
N VAL A 40 1.51 -6.47 -14.12
CA VAL A 40 0.13 -6.32 -13.75
C VAL A 40 -0.66 -6.36 -15.05
N THR A 41 -1.59 -7.30 -15.15
CA THR A 41 -2.52 -7.31 -16.28
C THR A 41 -3.36 -6.03 -16.26
N THR A 42 -3.56 -5.44 -17.44
CA THR A 42 -4.51 -4.33 -17.65
C THR A 42 -5.91 -4.84 -18.00
N ASP A 43 -6.09 -6.16 -18.04
CA ASP A 43 -7.40 -6.75 -18.29
C ASP A 43 -8.37 -6.42 -17.16
N PRO A 44 -9.67 -6.32 -17.45
CA PRO A 44 -10.69 -6.18 -16.42
C PRO A 44 -10.57 -7.28 -15.35
N PRO A 45 -10.63 -6.94 -14.06
CA PRO A 45 -10.55 -7.90 -12.98
C PRO A 45 -11.73 -8.86 -13.03
N ASN A 46 -11.45 -10.14 -12.76
CA ASN A 46 -12.50 -11.15 -12.67
C ASN A 46 -13.23 -11.06 -11.31
N LYS A 47 -14.43 -11.65 -11.24
CA LYS A 47 -15.24 -11.64 -10.02
C LYS A 47 -14.53 -12.25 -8.79
N ALA A 48 -13.65 -13.24 -9.00
CA ALA A 48 -12.92 -13.88 -7.91
C ALA A 48 -11.81 -12.98 -7.34
N GLU A 49 -11.14 -12.21 -8.21
CA GLU A 49 -10.15 -11.18 -7.83
C GLU A 49 -10.82 -10.06 -7.03
N VAL A 50 -11.94 -9.52 -7.53
CA VAL A 50 -12.73 -8.50 -6.80
C VAL A 50 -13.16 -9.01 -5.43
N ARG A 51 -13.63 -10.26 -5.34
CA ARG A 51 -14.01 -10.89 -4.06
C ARG A 51 -12.82 -11.04 -3.11
N LYS A 52 -11.65 -11.43 -3.63
CA LYS A 52 -10.43 -11.61 -2.84
C LYS A 52 -9.95 -10.29 -2.26
N GLU A 53 -9.92 -9.23 -3.07
CA GLU A 53 -9.52 -7.90 -2.61
C GLU A 53 -10.50 -7.34 -1.57
N LEU A 54 -11.81 -7.50 -1.78
CA LEU A 54 -12.82 -7.14 -0.77
C LEU A 54 -12.62 -7.91 0.56
N GLN A 55 -12.22 -9.18 0.51
CA GLN A 55 -11.90 -9.94 1.73
C GLN A 55 -10.65 -9.43 2.45
N LEU A 56 -9.65 -8.93 1.70
CA LEU A 56 -8.48 -8.28 2.29
C LEU A 56 -8.87 -6.96 2.94
N LEU A 57 -9.68 -6.14 2.26
CA LEU A 57 -10.21 -4.88 2.78
C LEU A 57 -11.01 -5.06 4.08
N LYS A 58 -11.79 -6.14 4.20
CA LYS A 58 -12.47 -6.51 5.46
C LYS A 58 -11.53 -6.74 6.64
N ARG A 59 -10.28 -7.15 6.40
CA ARG A 59 -9.27 -7.48 7.43
C ARG A 59 -8.50 -6.24 7.89
N TYR A 60 -8.43 -5.19 7.08
CA TYR A 60 -7.80 -3.95 7.49
C TYR A 60 -8.67 -3.25 8.54
N LYS A 61 -8.06 -2.88 9.67
CA LYS A 61 -8.72 -2.20 10.80
C LYS A 61 -8.67 -0.68 10.69
N SER A 62 -7.79 -0.14 9.87
CA SER A 62 -7.71 1.30 9.60
C SER A 62 -8.57 1.63 8.38
N PRO A 63 -9.36 2.70 8.41
CA PRO A 63 -9.86 3.33 7.20
C PRO A 63 -8.69 3.59 6.26
N GLY A 64 -8.91 3.36 4.96
CA GLY A 64 -7.98 3.82 3.96
C GLY A 64 -8.02 5.36 3.86
N PRO A 65 -7.24 5.96 2.95
CA PRO A 65 -7.33 7.39 2.65
C PRO A 65 -8.70 7.82 2.08
N ASP A 66 -9.59 6.86 1.83
CA ASP A 66 -10.97 7.02 1.37
C ASP A 66 -11.97 7.23 2.53
N ASP A 67 -11.51 7.19 3.79
CA ASP A 67 -12.34 7.29 5.00
C ASP A 67 -13.50 6.26 5.05
N LEU A 68 -13.43 5.20 4.23
CA LEU A 68 -14.47 4.19 4.18
C LEU A 68 -14.39 3.28 5.40
N PRO A 69 -15.51 3.10 6.15
CA PRO A 69 -15.49 2.28 7.34
C PRO A 69 -15.34 0.80 6.96
N PRO A 70 -14.51 0.01 7.67
CA PRO A 70 -14.38 -1.43 7.44
C PRO A 70 -15.71 -2.21 7.52
N ALA A 71 -16.71 -1.67 8.21
CA ALA A 71 -18.07 -2.23 8.31
C ALA A 71 -18.79 -2.27 6.95
N LEU A 72 -18.59 -1.26 6.10
CA LEU A 72 -19.20 -1.20 4.76
C LEU A 72 -18.82 -2.41 3.92
N PHE A 73 -17.53 -2.78 3.94
CA PHE A 73 -17.07 -3.95 3.20
C PHE A 73 -17.67 -5.24 3.76
N LYS A 74 -17.81 -5.35 5.09
CA LYS A 74 -18.34 -6.55 5.77
C LYS A 74 -19.78 -6.84 5.37
N ASP A 75 -20.64 -5.83 5.45
CA ASP A 75 -22.09 -5.97 5.27
C ASP A 75 -22.51 -5.99 3.80
N ALA A 76 -21.82 -5.24 2.94
CA ALA A 76 -22.17 -5.11 1.53
C ALA A 76 -21.36 -6.04 0.61
N GLY A 77 -20.72 -7.10 1.13
CA GLY A 77 -19.73 -7.90 0.36
C GLY A 77 -20.21 -8.41 -1.00
N ASP A 78 -21.36 -9.07 -1.07
CA ASP A 78 -21.88 -9.63 -2.33
C ASP A 78 -22.44 -8.58 -3.28
N PHE A 79 -23.01 -7.51 -2.73
CA PHE A 79 -23.49 -6.36 -3.48
C PHE A 79 -22.32 -5.61 -4.14
N LEU A 80 -21.30 -5.25 -3.34
CA LEU A 80 -20.07 -4.60 -3.81
C LEU A 80 -19.34 -5.47 -4.83
N THR A 81 -19.29 -6.79 -4.65
CA THR A 81 -18.65 -7.68 -5.62
C THR A 81 -19.34 -7.57 -6.99
N LYS A 82 -20.67 -7.51 -7.04
CA LYS A 82 -21.40 -7.36 -8.31
C LYS A 82 -21.18 -5.98 -8.93
N GLU A 83 -21.40 -4.92 -8.16
CA GLU A 83 -21.29 -3.54 -8.64
C GLU A 83 -19.87 -3.22 -9.12
N LEU A 84 -18.83 -3.60 -8.37
CA LEU A 84 -17.44 -3.38 -8.75
C LEU A 84 -17.06 -4.21 -9.99
N THR A 85 -17.51 -5.47 -10.09
CA THR A 85 -17.25 -6.26 -11.31
C THR A 85 -17.88 -5.57 -12.51
N THR A 86 -19.13 -5.13 -12.41
CA THR A 86 -19.80 -4.40 -13.50
C THR A 86 -19.09 -3.09 -13.87
N LEU A 87 -18.64 -2.32 -12.86
CA LEU A 87 -17.92 -1.06 -13.04
C LEU A 87 -16.61 -1.26 -13.81
N PHE A 88 -15.83 -2.28 -13.48
CA PHE A 88 -14.54 -2.54 -14.13
C PHE A 88 -14.64 -3.24 -15.48
N THR A 89 -15.79 -3.85 -15.79
CA THR A 89 -16.06 -4.49 -17.09
C THR A 89 -16.73 -3.55 -18.10
N LYS A 90 -16.98 -2.29 -17.73
CA LYS A 90 -17.57 -1.26 -18.60
C LYS A 90 -16.48 -0.49 -19.34
#